data_AF-A0A535S506-F1
#
_entry.id   AF-A0A535S506-F1
#
_cell.length_a   1.000
_cell.length_b   1.000
_cell.length_c   1.000
_cell.angle_alpha   90.00
_cell.angle_beta   90.00
_cell.angle_gamma   90.00
#
_symmetry.space_group_name_H-M   'P 1'
#
loop_
_entity.id
_entity.type
_entity.pdbx_description
1 polymer ?
#
loop_
_entity_poly.entity_id
_entity_poly.type
_entity_poly.pdbx_seq_one_letter_code
_entity_poly.pdbx_strand_id
1 'polypeptide(L)'
;MNTTSKRLFFLCAHRSIREVMAASLLAAQAPGKWDIWIAPGTFAASEVALVRQVLDEVHIPLLSSPQTTEPSFDRFWDEGIVLCSGTTDQ
;
A
#
# COMPACT_ATOMS: atom_id res chain seq x y z
N MET A 1 -25.31 7.78 -4.13
CA MET A 1 -24.31 8.43 -5.00
C MET A 1 -23.28 7.36 -5.34
N ASN A 2 -23.26 6.89 -6.59
CA ASN A 2 -22.33 5.86 -7.02
C ASN A 2 -21.03 6.54 -7.47
N THR A 3 -20.22 7.00 -6.52
CA THR A 3 -18.86 7.43 -6.83
C THR A 3 -18.01 6.18 -6.84
N THR A 4 -17.75 5.62 -8.01
CA THR A 4 -16.77 4.54 -8.18
C THR A 4 -15.44 4.99 -7.58
N SER A 5 -15.00 4.32 -6.52
CA SER A 5 -13.70 4.58 -5.90
C SER A 5 -12.60 4.48 -6.97
N LYS A 6 -11.67 5.43 -6.97
CA LYS A 6 -10.54 5.44 -7.90
C LYS A 6 -9.55 4.34 -7.52
N ARG A 7 -8.97 3.66 -8.50
CA ARG A 7 -8.00 2.59 -8.28
C ARG A 7 -6.60 3.15 -8.14
N LEU A 8 -5.95 2.84 -7.03
CA LEU A 8 -4.58 3.24 -6.75
C LEU A 8 -3.73 2.01 -6.46
N PHE A 9 -2.54 1.95 -7.08
CA PHE A 9 -1.58 0.87 -6.87
C PHE A 9 -0.30 1.39 -6.24
N PHE A 10 0.07 0.85 -5.07
CA PHE A 10 1.41 1.05 -4.49
C PHE A 10 2.36 -0.05 -4.98
N LEU A 11 3.54 0.36 -5.43
CA LEU A 11 4.61 -0.51 -5.90
C LEU A 11 5.93 -0.14 -5.22
N CYS A 12 6.67 -1.12 -4.73
CA CYS A 12 7.95 -0.97 -4.08
C CYS A 12 8.92 -2.02 -4.62
N ALA A 13 10.14 -1.58 -4.94
CA ALA A 13 11.25 -2.47 -5.22
C ALA A 13 11.44 -3.39 -4.01
N HIS A 14 11.51 -4.69 -4.28
CA HIS A 14 11.62 -5.76 -3.29
C HIS A 14 10.38 -6.00 -2.41
N ARG A 15 9.18 -5.53 -2.78
CA ARG A 15 7.92 -5.85 -2.07
C ARG A 15 8.04 -5.53 -0.57
N SER A 16 8.52 -4.33 -0.26
CA SER A 16 8.79 -3.90 1.12
C SER A 16 7.50 -3.62 1.88
N ILE A 17 7.52 -3.82 3.21
CA ILE A 17 6.42 -3.48 4.12
C ILE A 17 5.98 -1.99 4.04
N ARG A 18 6.82 -1.13 3.46
CA ARG A 18 6.51 0.28 3.15
C ARG A 18 5.19 0.45 2.38
N GLU A 19 4.85 -0.45 1.46
CA GLU A 19 3.59 -0.40 0.72
C GLU A 19 2.38 -0.53 1.65
N VAL A 20 2.44 -1.45 2.61
CA VAL A 20 1.36 -1.69 3.58
C VAL A 20 1.19 -0.48 4.50
N MET A 21 2.30 0.11 4.94
CA MET A 21 2.26 1.33 5.76
C MET A 21 1.62 2.48 4.99
N ALA A 22 2.08 2.75 3.75
CA ALA A 22 1.54 3.82 2.92
C ALA A 22 0.05 3.61 2.59
N ALA A 23 -0.34 2.38 2.28
CA ALA A 23 -1.73 2.00 2.05
C ALA A 23 -2.60 2.25 3.29
N SER A 24 -2.11 1.91 4.49
CA SER A 24 -2.82 2.14 5.75
C SER A 24 -3.03 3.63 6.03
N LEU A 25 -1.97 4.43 5.84
CA LEU A 25 -2.04 5.89 5.98
C LEU A 25 -3.05 6.51 5.01
N LEU A 26 -3.01 6.11 3.73
CA LEU A 26 -3.94 6.64 2.72
C LEU A 26 -5.39 6.26 3.01
N ALA A 27 -5.63 5.01 3.41
CA ALA A 27 -6.97 4.53 3.76
C ALA A 27 -7.59 5.34 4.90
N ALA A 28 -6.78 5.69 5.91
CA ALA A 28 -7.23 6.51 7.05
C ALA A 28 -7.47 7.98 6.68
N GLN A 29 -6.64 8.56 5.79
CA GLN A 29 -6.75 9.97 5.38
C GLN A 29 -7.90 10.22 4.39
N ALA A 30 -8.24 9.24 3.54
CA ALA A 30 -9.20 9.38 2.47
C ALA A 30 -10.20 8.19 2.41
N PRO A 31 -10.99 7.97 3.47
CA PRO A 31 -11.87 6.82 3.56
C PRO A 31 -12.88 6.78 2.42
N GLY A 32 -12.98 5.62 1.75
CA GLY A 32 -13.92 5.37 0.64
C GLY A 32 -13.57 6.02 -0.69
N LYS A 33 -12.52 6.86 -0.75
CA LYS A 33 -12.09 7.53 -2.00
C LYS A 33 -11.35 6.59 -2.94
N TRP A 34 -10.53 5.71 -2.37
CA TRP A 34 -9.59 4.86 -3.11
C TRP A 34 -9.91 3.38 -2.92
N ASP A 35 -9.87 2.65 -4.03
CA ASP A 35 -9.70 1.21 -4.06
C ASP A 35 -8.18 0.95 -4.07
N ILE A 36 -7.63 0.56 -2.92
CA ILE A 36 -6.18 0.52 -2.67
C ILE A 36 -5.64 -0.88 -2.91
N TRP A 37 -4.64 -0.97 -3.79
CA TRP A 37 -3.96 -2.19 -4.17
C TRP A 37 -2.46 -2.11 -3.87
N ILE A 38 -1.86 -3.25 -3.54
CA ILE A 38 -0.41 -3.42 -3.37
C ILE A 38 0.07 -4.65 -4.15
N ALA A 39 1.37 -4.77 -4.37
CA ALA A 39 1.93 -6.00 -4.91
C ALA A 39 1.85 -7.14 -3.87
N PRO A 40 1.68 -8.41 -4.28
CA PRO A 40 1.73 -9.53 -3.34
C PRO A 40 3.10 -9.59 -2.68
N GLY A 41 3.15 -9.49 -1.35
CA GLY A 41 4.37 -9.55 -0.55
C GLY A 41 4.28 -10.60 0.54
N THR A 42 5.41 -11.25 0.84
CA THR A 42 5.55 -12.06 2.06
C THR A 42 6.37 -11.26 3.05
N PHE A 43 5.71 -10.72 4.07
CA PHE A 43 6.36 -9.88 5.07
C PHE A 43 6.67 -10.71 6.31
N ALA A 44 7.85 -10.49 6.91
CA ALA A 44 8.17 -11.12 8.18
C ALA A 44 7.23 -10.60 9.28
N ALA A 45 6.90 -11.46 10.24
CA ALA A 45 6.03 -11.08 11.37
C ALA A 45 6.60 -9.88 12.16
N SER A 46 7.93 -9.76 12.25
CA SER A 46 8.63 -8.63 12.86
C SER A 46 8.40 -7.32 12.10
N GLU A 47 8.41 -7.34 10.76
CA GLU A 47 8.14 -6.17 9.93
C GLU A 47 6.70 -5.68 10.11
N VAL A 48 5.75 -6.61 10.12
CA VAL A 48 4.33 -6.29 10.35
C VAL A 48 4.12 -5.71 11.75
N ALA A 49 4.78 -6.27 12.77
CA ALA A 49 4.72 -5.77 14.14
C ALA A 49 5.28 -4.34 14.25
N LEU A 50 6.42 -4.06 13.61
CA LEU A 50 7.01 -2.72 13.59
C LEU A 50 6.08 -1.71 12.92
N VAL A 51 5.54 -2.03 11.74
CA VAL A 51 4.62 -1.11 11.05
C VAL A 51 3.34 -0.88 11.86
N ARG A 52 2.80 -1.92 12.50
CA ARG A 52 1.66 -1.77 13.41
C ARG A 52 1.99 -0.79 14.54
N GLN A 53 3.12 -0.96 15.21
CA GLN A 53 3.55 -0.06 16.29
C GLN A 53 3.64 1.40 15.81
N VAL A 54 4.29 1.63 14.67
CA VAL A 54 4.45 2.99 14.10
C VAL A 54 3.09 3.61 13.73
N LEU A 55 2.17 2.83 13.18
CA LEU A 55 0.83 3.33 12.85
C LEU A 55 -0.01 3.60 14.11
N ASP A 56 0.14 2.79 15.15
CA ASP A 56 -0.53 2.98 16.44
C ASP A 56 -0.06 4.29 17.12
N GLU A 57 1.21 4.68 16.98
CA GLU A 57 1.74 5.97 17.48
C GLU A 57 0.98 7.19 16.91
N VAL A 58 0.41 7.05 15.72
CA VAL A 58 -0.40 8.09 15.05
C VAL A 58 -1.88 7.74 14.98
N HIS A 59 -2.34 6.75 15.76
CA HIS A 59 -3.74 6.31 15.85
C HIS A 59 -4.35 5.86 14.51
N ILE A 60 -3.54 5.27 13.63
CA ILE A 60 -3.99 4.73 12.34
C ILE A 60 -4.01 3.21 12.42
N PRO A 61 -5.12 2.54 12.05
CA PRO A 61 -5.14 1.09 12.03
C PRO A 61 -4.29 0.55 10.87
N LEU A 62 -3.56 -0.54 11.12
CA LEU A 62 -2.95 -1.31 10.04
C LEU A 62 -4.05 -1.84 9.11
N LEU A 63 -3.89 -1.63 7.80
CA LEU A 63 -4.76 -2.18 6.79
C LEU A 63 -4.66 -3.72 6.80
N SER A 64 -5.72 -4.37 7.27
CA SER A 64 -5.74 -5.80 7.55
C SER A 64 -5.82 -6.69 6.31
N SER A 65 -6.33 -6.15 5.19
CA SER A 65 -6.53 -6.92 3.95
C SER A 65 -6.50 -6.00 2.71
N PRO A 66 -5.34 -5.42 2.35
CA PRO A 66 -5.21 -4.71 1.09
C PRO A 66 -5.50 -5.67 -0.08
N GLN A 67 -6.08 -5.14 -1.15
CA GLN A 67 -6.20 -5.91 -2.38
C GLN A 67 -4.81 -6.13 -2.97
N THR A 68 -4.53 -7.31 -3.49
CA THR A 68 -3.21 -7.66 -4.02
C THR A 68 -3.29 -8.09 -5.47
N THR A 69 -2.35 -7.63 -6.28
CA THR A 69 -2.21 -8.08 -7.68
C THR A 69 -0.80 -7.84 -8.15
N GLU A 70 -0.25 -8.76 -8.96
CA GLU A 70 1.05 -8.53 -9.59
C GLU A 70 0.97 -7.30 -10.51
N PRO A 71 2.04 -6.48 -10.60
CA PRO A 71 2.05 -5.33 -11.51
C PRO A 71 1.90 -5.82 -12.96
N SER A 72 0.85 -5.35 -13.62
CA SER A 72 0.51 -5.81 -14.97
C SER A 72 -0.02 -4.66 -15.84
N PHE A 73 0.26 -4.74 -17.15
CA PHE A 73 -0.22 -3.77 -18.14
C PHE A 73 -1.68 -3.99 -18.55
N ASP A 74 -2.26 -5.13 -18.21
CA ASP A 74 -3.64 -5.50 -18.54
C ASP A 74 -4.67 -4.89 -17.56
N ARG A 75 -4.21 -4.22 -16.50
CA ARG A 75 -5.04 -3.60 -15.49
C ARG A 75 -4.93 -2.08 -15.55
N PHE A 76 -6.08 -1.41 -15.55
CA PHE A 76 -6.16 0.04 -15.50
C PHE A 76 -6.09 0.56 -14.06
N TRP A 77 -5.27 1.58 -13.86
CA TRP A 77 -5.07 2.30 -12.61
C TRP A 77 -5.36 3.79 -12.83
N ASP A 78 -6.08 4.41 -11.91
CA ASP A 78 -6.23 5.88 -11.91
C ASP A 78 -4.93 6.54 -11.44
N GLU A 79 -4.21 5.90 -10.50
CA GLU A 79 -2.92 6.38 -9.97
C GLU A 79 -1.97 5.20 -9.65
N GLY A 80 -0.68 5.41 -9.87
CA GLY A 80 0.38 4.48 -9.49
C GLY A 80 1.47 5.17 -8.66
N ILE A 81 1.74 4.65 -7.46
CA ILE A 81 2.74 5.22 -6.54
C ILE A 81 3.91 4.25 -6.38
N VAL A 82 5.11 4.72 -6.71
CA VAL A 82 6.34 3.96 -6.55
C VAL A 82 7.08 4.37 -5.27
N LEU A 83 7.29 3.42 -4.36
CA LEU A 83 7.88 3.57 -3.03
C LEU A 83 9.27 2.90 -2.94
N CYS A 84 10.15 3.17 -3.89
CA CYS A 84 11.50 2.58 -3.90
C CYS A 84 12.50 3.49 -3.19
N SER A 85 13.54 2.92 -2.57
CA SER A 85 14.74 3.70 -2.32
C SER A 85 15.37 4.03 -3.68
N GLY A 86 15.81 5.26 -3.89
CA GLY A 86 16.47 5.70 -5.14
C GLY A 86 17.86 5.08 -5.36
N THR A 87 18.22 4.05 -4.58
CA THR A 87 19.40 3.21 -4.81
C THR A 87 19.12 2.28 -5.98
N THR A 88 19.15 2.82 -7.20
CA THR A 88 19.06 2.05 -8.45
C THR A 88 20.43 1.69 -9.03
N ASP A 89 21.53 1.87 -8.30
CA ASP A 89 22.85 1.44 -8.76
C ASP A 89 23.63 0.80 -7.60
N GLN A 90 23.72 -0.54 -7.61
CA GLN A 90 24.94 -1.32 -7.34
C GLN A 90 24.86 -2.66 -8.06
#